data_AF-T1CKY1-F1
#
_entry.id   AF-T1CKY1-F1
#
_cell.length_a   1.000
_cell.length_b   1.000
_cell.length_c   1.000
_cell.angle_alpha   90.00
_cell.angle_beta   90.00
_cell.angle_gamma   90.00
#
_symmetry.space_group_name_H-M   'P 1'
#
loop_
_entity.id
_entity.type
_entity.pdbx_description
1 polymer ?
#
loop_
_entity_poly.entity_id
_entity_poly.type
_entity_poly.pdbx_seq_one_letter_code
_entity_poly.pdbx_strand_id
1 'polypeptide(L)' 'MALSFEWDDEKAAANLIKHRVAFEDAVLAFYDPHHLDRYDGREDYGEDRFLTIALVDTA' A
#
# COMPACT_ATOMS: atom_id res chain seq x y z
N MET A 1 3.71 17.50 -8.19
CA MET A 1 2.85 17.21 -7.02
C MET A 1 3.43 15.98 -6.36
N ALA A 2 3.66 16.02 -5.05
CA ALA A 2 4.08 14.84 -4.28
C ALA A 2 2.83 14.04 -3.88
N LEU A 3 2.95 12.72 -3.85
CA LEU A 3 1.89 11.86 -3.33
C LEU A 3 1.83 11.99 -1.80
N SER A 4 0.62 12.02 -1.25
CA SER A 4 0.38 12.02 0.20
C SER A 4 -0.27 10.71 0.61
N PHE A 5 0.20 10.14 1.71
CA PHE A 5 -0.29 8.88 2.26
C PHE A 5 -0.67 9.07 3.71
N GLU A 6 -1.72 8.37 4.14
CA GLU A 6 -2.17 8.33 5.52
C GLU A 6 -2.53 6.89 5.91
N TRP A 7 -2.35 6.57 7.19
CA TRP A 7 -2.75 5.31 7.78
C TRP A 7 -2.93 5.48 9.27
N ASP A 8 -3.63 4.53 9.87
CA ASP A 8 -3.72 4.38 11.32
C ASP A 8 -2.45 3.73 11.88
N ASP A 9 -1.93 4.26 13.00
CA ASP A 9 -0.67 3.81 13.60
C ASP A 9 -0.76 2.37 14.15
N GLU A 10 -1.91 1.97 14.70
CA GLU A 10 -2.10 0.60 15.20
C GLU A 10 -2.09 -0.39 14.03
N LYS A 11 -2.70 -0.01 12.92
CA LYS A 11 -2.69 -0.80 11.69
C LYS A 11 -1.29 -0.91 11.08
N ALA A 12 -0.52 0.18 11.07
CA ALA A 12 0.87 0.15 10.61
C ALA A 12 1.73 -0.79 11.47
N ALA A 13 1.63 -0.69 12.80
CA ALA A 13 2.33 -1.57 13.72
C ALA A 13 1.94 -3.04 13.53
N ALA A 14 0.64 -3.34 13.42
CA ALA A 14 0.14 -4.69 13.16
C ALA A 14 0.62 -5.24 11.80
N ASN A 15 0.65 -4.40 10.76
CA ASN A 15 1.14 -4.79 9.44
C ASN A 15 2.63 -5.13 9.48
N LEU A 16 3.45 -4.30 10.13
CA LEU A 16 4.88 -4.55 10.26
C LEU A 16 5.17 -5.86 11.00
N ILE A 17 4.43 -6.16 12.07
CA ILE A 17 4.59 -7.43 12.81
C ILE A 17 4.21 -8.63 11.92
N LYS A 18 3.06 -8.54 11.24
CA LYS A 18 2.49 -9.66 10.48
C LYS A 18 3.20 -9.91 9.16
N HIS A 19 3.56 -8.86 8.44
CA HIS A 19 4.03 -8.91 7.06
C HIS A 19 5.51 -8.52 6.91
N ARG A 20 6.13 -7.95 7.94
CA ARG A 20 7.53 -7.49 7.92
C ARG A 20 7.82 -6.40 6.88
N VAL A 21 6.78 -5.65 6.52
CA VAL A 21 6.85 -4.51 5.60
C VAL A 21 6.22 -3.30 6.29
N ALA A 22 6.98 -2.22 6.42
CA ALA A 22 6.48 -0.94 6.92
C ALA A 22 5.65 -0.25 5.82
N PHE A 23 4.67 0.57 6.20
CA PHE A 23 3.90 1.29 5.19
C PHE A 23 4.74 2.36 4.48
N GLU A 24 5.72 2.94 5.18
CA GLU A 24 6.74 3.83 4.65
C GLU A 24 7.58 3.20 3.53
N ASP A 25 7.75 1.87 3.53
CA ASP A 25 8.37 1.15 2.42
C ASP A 25 7.33 0.84 1.33
N ALA A 26 6.11 0.48 1.73
CA ALA A 26 5.04 0.13 0.81
C ALA A 26 4.64 1.30 -0.11
N VAL A 27 4.77 2.56 0.33
CA VAL A 27 4.50 3.72 -0.52
C VAL A 27 5.43 3.79 -1.74
N LEU A 28 6.61 3.16 -1.69
CA LEU A 28 7.52 3.08 -2.84
C LEU A 28 6.88 2.37 -4.03
N ALA A 29 5.87 1.53 -3.81
CA ALA A 29 5.13 0.86 -4.87
C ALA A 29 4.49 1.85 -5.86
N PHE A 30 4.02 3.01 -5.37
CA PHE A 30 3.41 4.04 -6.20
C PHE A 30 4.42 4.84 -7.03
N TYR A 31 5.73 4.65 -6.77
CA TYR A 31 6.81 5.27 -7.54
C TYR A 31 7.40 4.33 -8.59
N ASP A 32 7.04 3.04 -8.60
CA ASP A 32 7.39 2.13 -9.69
C ASP A 32 6.58 2.50 -10.94
N PRO A 33 7.20 2.92 -12.05
CA PRO A 33 6.49 3.26 -13.28
C PRO A 33 5.77 2.06 -13.93
N HIS A 34 6.04 0.83 -13.46
CA HIS A 34 5.44 -0.41 -13.93
C HIS A 34 4.55 -1.10 -12.89
N HIS A 35 4.18 -0.41 -11.80
CA HIS A 35 3.24 -0.98 -10.85
C HIS A 35 1.92 -1.36 -11.53
N LEU A 36 1.34 -2.44 -11.02
CA LEU A 36 0.03 -2.93 -11.44
C LEU A 36 -0.98 -2.54 -10.39
N ASP A 37 -2.00 -1.80 -10.81
CA ASP A 37 -3.16 -1.46 -9.99
C ASP A 37 -4.42 -2.16 -10.48
N ARG A 38 -5.18 -2.72 -9.55
CA ARG A 38 -6.46 -3.35 -9.84
C ARG A 38 -7.51 -2.96 -8.80
N TYR A 39 -8.64 -2.47 -9.27
CA TYR A 39 -9.82 -2.25 -8.43
C TYR A 39 -10.28 -3.57 -7.78
N ASP A 40 -10.56 -3.52 -6.48
CA ASP A 40 -11.02 -4.64 -5.67
C ASP A 40 -12.48 -4.45 -5.22
N GLY A 41 -13.39 -4.80 -6.13
CA GLY A 41 -14.84 -4.79 -5.88
C GLY A 41 -15.39 -6.16 -5.46
N ARG A 42 -14.61 -6.99 -4.77
CA ARG A 42 -15.07 -8.34 -4.35
C ARG A 42 -16.16 -8.29 -3.27
N GLU A 43 -16.19 -7.23 -2.48
CA GLU A 43 -17.19 -6.98 -1.43
C GLU A 43 -17.63 -5.52 -1.43
N ASP A 44 -18.75 -5.22 -0.78
CA ASP A 44 -19.14 -3.83 -0.48
C ASP A 44 -18.38 -3.36 0.78
N TYR A 45 -17.22 -2.76 0.55
CA TYR A 45 -16.36 -2.25 1.62
C TYR A 45 -16.81 -0.89 2.17
N GLY A 46 -17.83 -0.26 1.59
CA GLY A 46 -18.24 1.12 1.90
C GLY A 46 -17.27 2.18 1.38
N GLU A 47 -16.25 1.78 0.62
CA GLU A 47 -15.21 2.62 0.03
C GLU A 47 -14.59 1.93 -1.20
N ASP A 48 -13.89 2.68 -2.04
CA ASP A 48 -13.11 2.11 -3.14
C ASP A 48 -11.81 1.48 -2.61
N ARG A 49 -11.53 0.25 -3.04
CA ARG A 49 -10.30 -0.46 -2.70
C ARG A 49 -9.51 -0.85 -3.93
N PHE A 50 -8.20 -0.81 -3.81
CA PHE A 50 -7.27 -1.16 -4.87
C PHE A 50 -6.20 -2.12 -4.34
N LEU A 51 -5.76 -3.02 -5.21
CA LEU A 51 -4.63 -3.91 -4.99
C LEU A 51 -3.49 -3.46 -5.91
N THR A 52 -2.38 -3.06 -5.29
CA THR A 52 -1.15 -2.60 -5.97
C THR A 52 -0.08 -3.67 -5.88
N ILE A 53 0.58 -3.97 -6.99
CA ILE A 53 1.77 -4.84 -7.06
C ILE A 53 2.88 -4.08 -7.76
N ALA A 54 4.05 -3.98 -7.12
CA ALA A 54 5.19 -3.24 -7.64
C ALA A 54 6.51 -3.93 -7.25
N LEU A 55 7.59 -3.56 -7.92
CA LEU A 55 8.94 -3.87 -7.49
C LEU A 55 9.55 -2.65 -6.78
N VAL A 56 10.04 -2.85 -5.56
CA VAL A 56 10.63 -1.78 -4.74
C VAL A 56 11.99 -2.19 -4.21
N ASP A 57 12.88 -1.22 -4.00
CA ASP A 57 14.15 -1.39 -3.31
C ASP A 57 14.06 -0.69 -1.94
N THR A 58 14.30 -1.46 -0.88
CA THR A 58 14.22 -1.02 0.52
C THR A 58 15.63 -1.11 1.11
N ALA A 59 16.50 -0.21 0.66
CA ALA A 59 17.90 -0.16 1.08
C ALA A 59 18.09 0.52 2.45
#